data_AF-A0A4Y9FAE2-F1
#
_entry.id   AF-A0A4Y9FAE2-F1
#
_cell.length_a   1.000
_cell.length_b   1.000
_cell.length_c   1.000
_cell.angle_alpha   90.00
_cell.angle_beta   90.00
_cell.angle_gamma   90.00
#
_symmetry.space_group_name_H-M   'P 1'
#
loop_
_entity.id
_entity.type
_entity.pdbx_description
1 polymer ?
#
loop_
_entity_poly.entity_id
_entity_poly.type
_entity_poly.pdbx_seq_one_letter_code
_entity_poly.pdbx_strand_id
1 'polypeptide(L)'
;MAEKAPVVAPLELARWRWREVRRFLDQPESFDPDAALEVLEEFPLLRAHLRELYAQDPEAALRLAQEILAERERLLAAGFLVPETAEALLA
;
A
#
# COMPACT_ATOMS: atom_id res chain seq x y z
N MET A 1 9.78 -33.02 -5.25
CA MET A 1 9.42 -32.34 -3.98
C MET A 1 8.75 -31.05 -4.37
N ALA A 2 7.53 -30.80 -3.89
CA ALA A 2 6.80 -29.58 -4.22
C ALA A 2 7.56 -28.39 -3.61
N GLU A 3 8.20 -27.61 -4.47
CA GLU A 3 8.82 -26.34 -4.13
C GLU A 3 7.69 -25.45 -3.62
N LYS A 4 7.59 -25.28 -2.30
CA LYS A 4 6.66 -24.31 -1.73
C LYS A 4 7.13 -22.95 -2.22
N ALA A 5 6.40 -22.38 -3.18
CA ALA A 5 6.52 -20.97 -3.53
C ALA A 5 6.63 -20.18 -2.21
N PRO A 6 7.62 -19.28 -2.04
CA PRO A 6 7.76 -18.55 -0.80
C PRO A 6 6.43 -17.87 -0.55
N VAL A 7 5.77 -18.26 0.56
CA VAL A 7 4.61 -17.52 1.07
C VAL A 7 5.20 -16.19 1.47
N VAL A 8 5.24 -15.24 0.55
CA VAL A 8 5.70 -13.87 0.81
C VAL A 8 4.85 -13.39 1.98
N ALA A 9 5.50 -13.04 3.09
CA ALA A 9 4.77 -12.67 4.29
C ALA A 9 3.86 -11.47 3.94
N PRO A 10 2.61 -11.41 4.41
CA PRO A 10 1.69 -10.31 4.11
C PRO A 10 2.31 -8.92 4.35
N LEU A 11 3.18 -8.82 5.35
CA LEU A 11 3.96 -7.62 5.65
C LEU A 11 4.92 -7.22 4.53
N GLU A 12 5.64 -8.19 3.94
CA GLU A 12 6.57 -7.91 2.84
C GLU A 12 5.83 -7.46 1.59
N LEU A 13 4.68 -8.08 1.30
CA LEU A 13 3.84 -7.70 0.17
C LEU A 13 3.26 -6.29 0.36
N ALA A 14 2.70 -5.99 1.54
CA ALA A 14 2.18 -4.66 1.86
C ALA A 14 3.28 -3.59 1.81
N ARG A 15 4.49 -3.88 2.31
CA ARG A 15 5.64 -2.99 2.23
C ARG A 15 6.14 -2.78 0.80
N TRP A 16 6.16 -3.84 -0.01
CA TRP A 16 6.57 -3.74 -1.40
C TRP A 16 5.61 -2.86 -2.19
N ARG A 17 4.30 -3.08 -2.03
CA ARG A 17 3.26 -2.23 -2.62
C ARG A 17 3.36 -0.78 -2.17
N TRP A 18 3.57 -0.54 -0.87
CA TRP A 18 3.76 0.81 -0.34
C TRP A 18 4.98 1.50 -0.93
N ARG A 19 6.08 0.76 -1.15
CA ARG A 19 7.29 1.29 -1.78
C ARG A 19 7.03 1.74 -3.22
N GLU A 20 6.25 1.00 -3.99
CA GLU A 20 5.89 1.40 -5.37
C GLU A 20 5.04 2.67 -5.37
N VAL A 21 4.04 2.76 -4.49
CA VAL A 21 3.23 3.98 -4.32
C VAL A 21 4.12 5.18 -3.93
N ARG A 22 5.04 4.98 -2.98
CA ARG A 22 5.97 6.04 -2.56
C ARG A 22 6.92 6.44 -3.68
N ARG A 23 7.39 5.49 -4.49
CA ARG A 23 8.22 5.78 -5.68
C ARG A 23 7.45 6.63 -6.70
N PHE A 24 6.17 6.33 -6.91
CA PHE A 24 5.29 7.17 -7.72
C PHE A 24 5.11 8.57 -7.14
N LEU A 25 4.93 8.70 -5.82
CA LEU A 25 4.85 10.00 -5.15
C LEU A 25 6.14 10.83 -5.20
N ASP A 26 7.30 10.16 -5.21
CA ASP A 26 8.61 10.83 -5.25
C ASP A 26 9.00 11.26 -6.67
N GLN A 27 8.61 10.50 -7.70
CA GLN A 27 8.95 10.77 -9.10
C GLN A 27 7.77 10.48 -10.05
N PRO A 28 6.66 11.23 -9.96
CA PRO A 28 5.47 10.95 -10.77
C PRO A 28 5.73 11.11 -12.27
N GLU A 29 6.65 12.01 -12.65
CA GLU A 29 7.07 12.23 -14.04
C GLU A 29 7.89 11.08 -14.66
N SER A 30 8.39 10.17 -13.82
CA SER A 30 9.09 8.97 -14.29
C SER A 30 8.16 7.82 -14.64
N PHE A 31 6.87 7.94 -14.32
CA PHE A 31 5.85 6.99 -14.69
C PHE A 31 5.17 7.47 -15.97
N ASP A 32 5.01 6.58 -16.94
CA ASP A 32 4.10 6.83 -18.05
C ASP A 32 2.65 6.87 -17.54
N PRO A 33 1.72 7.50 -18.30
CA PRO A 33 0.35 7.68 -17.86
C PRO A 33 -0.38 6.37 -17.53
N ASP A 34 -0.08 5.28 -18.24
CA ASP A 34 -0.69 3.97 -18.02
C ASP A 34 -0.17 3.36 -16.70
N ALA A 35 1.15 3.39 -16.48
CA ALA A 35 1.75 2.94 -15.22
C ALA A 35 1.27 3.77 -14.01
N ALA A 36 1.07 5.08 -14.16
CA ALA A 36 0.52 5.94 -13.11
C ALA A 36 -0.92 5.53 -12.74
N LEU A 37 -1.74 5.22 -13.75
CA LEU A 37 -3.10 4.70 -13.56
C LEU A 37 -3.09 3.34 -12.86
N GLU A 38 -2.21 2.42 -13.26
CA GLU A 38 -2.08 1.10 -12.62
C GLU A 38 -1.80 1.24 -11.12
N VAL A 39 -0.88 2.13 -10.70
CA VAL A 39 -0.58 2.34 -9.27
C VAL A 39 -1.82 2.85 -8.51
N LEU A 40 -2.63 3.72 -9.12
CA LEU A 40 -3.87 4.21 -8.52
C LEU A 40 -4.91 3.08 -8.40
N GLU A 41 -5.06 2.26 -9.43
CA GLU A 41 -6.00 1.13 -9.48
C GLU A 41 -5.60 -0.01 -8.53
N GLU A 42 -4.32 -0.15 -8.22
CA GLU A 42 -3.80 -1.15 -7.29
C GLU A 42 -3.82 -0.71 -5.81
N PHE A 43 -4.13 0.55 -5.52
CA PHE A 43 -4.23 1.04 -4.14
C PHE A 43 -5.28 0.29 -3.27
N PRO A 44 -6.45 -0.11 -3.78
CA PRO A 44 -7.36 -1.00 -3.07
C PRO A 44 -6.75 -2.37 -2.72
N LEU A 45 -5.83 -2.90 -3.53
CA LEU A 45 -5.11 -4.14 -3.23
C LEU A 45 -4.14 -3.94 -2.06
N LEU A 46 -3.47 -2.79 -1.97
CA LEU A 46 -2.67 -2.42 -0.80
C LEU A 46 -3.53 -2.45 0.47
N ARG A 47 -4.75 -1.90 0.43
CA ARG A 47 -5.70 -1.96 1.55
C ARG A 47 -6.07 -3.40 1.91
N ALA A 48 -6.34 -4.26 0.92
CA ALA A 48 -6.64 -5.67 1.17
C ALA A 48 -5.48 -6.38 1.89
N HIS A 49 -4.24 -6.18 1.45
CA HIS A 49 -3.06 -6.75 2.10
C HIS A 49 -2.80 -6.19 3.50
N LEU A 50 -3.10 -4.92 3.74
CA LEU A 50 -3.04 -4.32 5.08
C LEU A 50 -4.07 -4.94 6.03
N ARG A 51 -5.28 -5.23 5.55
CA ARG A 51 -6.30 -5.93 6.34
C ARG A 51 -5.88 -7.37 6.66
N GLU A 52 -5.32 -8.09 5.69
CA GLU A 52 -4.77 -9.44 5.90
C GLU A 52 -3.61 -9.42 6.89
N LEU A 53 -2.73 -8.41 6.79
CA LEU A 53 -1.66 -8.18 7.74
C LEU A 53 -2.23 -7.89 9.13
N TYR A 54 -3.27 -7.06 9.25
CA TYR A 54 -3.89 -6.73 10.53
C TYR A 54 -4.47 -7.96 11.24
N ALA A 55 -4.99 -8.93 10.49
CA ALA A 55 -5.48 -10.19 11.05
C ALA A 55 -4.35 -11.08 11.63
N GLN A 56 -3.10 -10.90 11.19
CA GLN A 56 -1.95 -11.72 11.61
C GLN A 56 -1.03 -10.99 12.59
N ASP A 57 -0.79 -9.70 12.33
CA ASP A 57 0.06 -8.80 13.09
C ASP A 57 -0.56 -7.37 13.08
N PRO A 58 -1.47 -7.09 14.04
CA PRO A 58 -2.11 -5.80 14.16
C PRO A 58 -1.14 -4.64 14.35
N GLU A 59 -0.03 -4.87 15.08
CA GLU A 59 0.96 -3.84 15.38
C GLU A 59 1.71 -3.42 14.12
N ALA A 60 2.17 -4.40 13.33
CA ALA A 60 2.84 -4.12 12.05
C ALA A 60 1.89 -3.46 11.04
N ALA A 61 0.63 -3.87 10.98
CA ALA A 61 -0.38 -3.25 10.12
C ALA A 61 -0.66 -1.80 10.51
N LEU A 62 -0.85 -1.52 11.80
CA LEU A 62 -1.08 -0.16 12.30
C LEU A 62 0.12 0.75 12.02
N ARG A 63 1.34 0.25 12.19
CA ARG A 63 2.56 1.01 11.87
C ARG A 63 2.62 1.38 10.39
N LEU A 64 2.36 0.42 9.50
CA LEU A 64 2.34 0.67 8.06
C LEU A 64 1.18 1.60 7.65
N ALA A 65 0.01 1.46 8.27
CA ALA A 65 -1.12 2.36 8.04
C ALA A 65 -0.80 3.79 8.47
N GLN A 66 -0.09 3.99 9.58
CA GLN A 66 0.37 5.31 10.02
C GLN A 66 1.39 5.91 9.04
N GLU A 67 2.31 5.11 8.50
CA GLU A 67 3.24 5.57 7.45
C GLU A 67 2.49 6.04 6.19
N ILE A 68 1.45 5.31 5.77
CA ILE A 68 0.62 5.68 4.63
C ILE A 68 -0.14 6.98 4.89
N LEU A 69 -0.74 7.11 6.08
CA LEU A 69 -1.48 8.31 6.47
C LEU A 69 -0.58 9.54 6.68
N ALA A 70 0.68 9.35 7.04
CA ALA A 70 1.65 10.44 7.11
C ALA A 70 1.88 11.10 5.73
N GLU A 71 1.74 10.33 4.65
CA GLU A 71 1.85 10.81 3.26
C GLU A 71 0.47 11.14 2.64
N ARG A 72 -0.61 11.19 3.44
CA ARG A 72 -2.00 11.35 2.97
C ARG A 72 -2.18 12.55 2.04
N GLU A 73 -1.60 13.71 2.37
CA GLU A 73 -1.75 14.91 1.54
C GLU A 73 -1.13 14.72 0.15
N ARG A 74 0.03 14.06 0.07
CA ARG A 74 0.70 13.74 -1.19
C ARG A 74 -0.08 12.71 -1.99
N LEU A 75 -0.62 11.69 -1.32
CA LEU A 75 -1.49 10.69 -1.93
C LEU A 75 -2.76 11.32 -2.53
N LEU A 76 -3.43 12.20 -1.78
CA LEU A 76 -4.62 12.90 -2.29
C LEU A 76 -4.28 13.81 -3.48
N ALA A 77 -3.16 14.53 -3.42
CA ALA A 77 -2.70 15.37 -4.52
C ALA A 77 -2.38 14.57 -5.79
N ALA A 78 -1.92 13.33 -5.62
CA ALA A 78 -1.63 12.40 -6.71
C ALA A 78 -2.87 11.62 -7.20
N GLY A 79 -4.05 11.84 -6.60
CA GLY A 79 -5.32 11.25 -7.04
C GLY A 79 -5.72 9.96 -6.31
N PHE A 80 -4.98 9.53 -5.28
CA PHE A 80 -5.35 8.36 -4.49
C PHE A 80 -6.52 8.65 -3.57
N LEU A 81 -7.41 7.67 -3.42
CA LEU A 81 -8.49 7.71 -2.45
C LEU A 81 -8.01 7.12 -1.11
N VAL A 82 -7.54 8.01 -0.22
CA VAL A 82 -7.04 7.62 1.10
C VAL A 82 -8.01 8.04 2.21
N PRO A 83 -8.43 7.09 3.08
CA PRO A 83 -9.22 7.39 4.27
C PRO A 83 -8.51 8.35 5.24
N GLU A 84 -9.27 8.96 6.14
CA GLU A 84 -8.73 9.90 7.15
C GLU A 84 -8.11 9.20 8.36
N THR A 85 -8.48 7.95 8.62
CA THR A 85 -8.08 7.22 9.83
C THR A 85 -7.48 5.86 9.49
N ALA A 86 -6.62 5.35 10.39
CA ALA A 86 -5.98 4.04 10.22
C ALA A 86 -7.05 2.94 10.29
N GLU A 87 -8.05 3.13 11.14
CA GLU A 87 -9.22 2.26 11.25
C GLU A 87 -9.99 2.21 9.95
N ALA A 88 -10.19 3.31 9.23
CA ALA A 88 -10.88 3.29 7.94
C ALA A 88 -10.01 2.71 6.80
N LEU A 89 -8.69 2.79 6.93
CA LEU A 89 -7.75 2.11 6.03
C LEU A 89 -7.84 0.58 6.22
N LEU A 90 -8.00 0.13 7.47
CA LEU A 90 -7.97 -1.26 7.92
C LEU A 90 -9.37 -1.90 8.10
N ALA A 91 -10.45 -1.13 8.05
CA ALA A 91 -11.85 -1.59 7.97
C ALA A 91 -12.17 -1.91 6.53
#